data_AF-A0A937VF33-F1
#
_entry.id   AF-A0A937VF33-F1
#
_cell.length_a   1.000
_cell.length_b   1.000
_cell.length_c   1.000
_cell.angle_alpha   90.00
_cell.angle_beta   90.00
_cell.angle_gamma   90.00
#
_symmetry.space_group_name_H-M   'P 1'
#
loop_
_entity.id
_entity.type
_entity.pdbx_description
1 polymer ?
#
loop_
_entity_poly.entity_id
_entity_poly.type
_entity_poly.pdbx_seq_one_letter_code
_entity_poly.pdbx_strand_id
1 'polypeptide(L)' 'MSPILKVDQDDEDKELEFELAYQRTLTTQERFELMFRKSREIAEVLLRHGYRKPVEVIKRA' A
#
# COMPACT_ATOMS: atom_id res chain seq x y z
N MET A 1 -15.77 18.21 1.24
CA MET A 1 -15.52 16.83 0.79
C MET A 1 -15.93 16.74 -0.65
N SER A 2 -15.05 16.27 -1.54
CA SER A 2 -15.42 16.00 -2.94
C SER A 2 -16.37 14.80 -2.99
N PRO A 3 -17.38 14.79 -3.89
CA PRO A 3 -18.28 13.65 -4.03
C PRO A 3 -17.49 12.40 -4.44
N ILE A 4 -17.70 11.30 -3.74
CA ILE A 4 -17.17 9.98 -4.12
C ILE A 4 -18.01 9.51 -5.31
N LEU A 5 -17.37 9.38 -6.48
CA LEU A 5 -17.97 8.78 -7.67
C LEU A 5 -18.13 7.27 -7.40
N LYS A 6 -19.31 6.89 -6.92
CA LYS A 6 -19.69 5.50 -6.72
C LYS A 6 -20.35 5.00 -8.01
N VAL A 7 -19.84 3.91 -8.56
CA VAL A 7 -20.48 3.18 -9.66
C VAL A 7 -21.69 2.39 -9.13
N ASP A 8 -22.72 2.24 -9.97
CA ASP A 8 -23.95 1.52 -9.57
C ASP A 8 -23.72 0.01 -9.38
N GLN A 9 -22.75 -0.55 -10.10
CA GLN A 9 -22.38 -1.97 -10.06
C GLN A 9 -20.87 -2.13 -10.24
N ASP A 10 -20.29 -3.10 -9.54
CA ASP A 10 -18.88 -3.49 -9.66
C ASP A 10 -18.61 -4.18 -11.02
N ASP A 11 -17.47 -3.88 -11.64
CA ASP A 11 -17.07 -4.39 -12.96
C ASP A 11 -15.56 -4.61 -12.95
N GLU A 12 -15.14 -5.87 -12.76
CA GLU A 12 -13.73 -6.24 -12.57
C GLU A 12 -12.85 -5.82 -13.76
N ASP A 13 -13.36 -5.89 -14.99
CA ASP A 13 -12.61 -5.52 -16.19
C ASP A 13 -12.34 -4.01 -16.22
N LYS A 14 -13.34 -3.20 -15.87
CA LYS A 14 -13.18 -1.73 -15.78
C LYS A 14 -12.28 -1.33 -14.62
N GLU A 15 -12.35 -2.02 -13.49
CA GLU A 15 -11.48 -1.79 -12.34
C GLU A 15 -10.02 -2.06 -12.70
N LEU A 16 -9.76 -3.18 -13.38
CA LEU A 16 -8.43 -3.52 -13.87
C LEU A 16 -7.92 -2.50 -14.89
N GLU A 17 -8.76 -2.08 -15.84
CA GLU A 17 -8.40 -1.06 -16.82
C GLU A 17 -8.00 0.25 -16.14
N PHE A 18 -8.79 0.69 -15.15
CA PHE A 18 -8.51 1.89 -14.37
C PHE A 18 -7.17 1.78 -13.63
N GLU A 19 -6.91 0.66 -12.95
CA GLU A 19 -5.65 0.45 -12.23
C GLU A 19 -4.46 0.45 -13.19
N LEU A 20 -4.56 -0.25 -14.31
CA LEU A 20 -3.48 -0.29 -15.32
C LEU A 20 -3.23 1.10 -15.92
N ALA A 21 -4.29 1.86 -16.21
CA ALA A 21 -4.17 3.22 -16.70
C ALA A 21 -3.47 4.11 -15.68
N TYR A 22 -3.89 4.08 -14.42
CA TYR A 22 -3.25 4.83 -13.33
C TYR A 22 -1.77 4.45 -13.18
N GLN A 23 -1.45 3.16 -13.11
CA GLN A 23 -0.07 2.69 -12.96
C GLN A 23 0.85 3.14 -14.10
N ARG A 24 0.30 3.27 -15.33
CA ARG A 24 1.05 3.80 -16.49
C ARG A 24 1.31 5.29 -16.42
N THR A 25 0.53 6.06 -15.67
CA THR A 25 0.76 7.51 -15.49
C THR A 25 1.90 7.83 -14.53
N LEU A 26 2.32 6.86 -13.72
CA LEU A 26 3.29 7.08 -12.65
C LEU A 26 4.73 7.15 -13.18
N THR A 27 5.46 8.14 -12.68
CA THR A 27 6.92 8.21 -12.82
C THR A 27 7.60 7.12 -11.97
N THR A 28 8.86 6.83 -12.30
CA THR A 28 9.69 5.92 -11.50
C THR A 28 9.75 6.33 -10.02
N GLN A 29 9.86 7.63 -9.73
CA GLN A 29 9.90 8.14 -8.36
C GLN A 29 8.59 7.85 -7.61
N GLU A 30 7.43 8.18 -8.22
CA GLU A 30 6.12 7.94 -7.61
C GLU A 30 5.89 6.44 -7.35
N ARG A 31 6.33 5.58 -8.27
CA ARG A 31 6.27 4.12 -8.08
C ARG A 31 7.07 3.67 -6.86
N PHE A 32 8.27 4.22 -6.66
CA PHE A 32 9.06 3.95 -5.45
C PHE A 32 8.38 4.49 -4.19
N GLU A 33 7.79 5.69 -4.23
CA GLU A 33 7.07 6.26 -3.10
C GLU A 33 5.86 5.40 -2.69
N LEU A 34 5.07 4.92 -3.67
CA LEU A 34 3.99 3.97 -3.44
C LEU A 34 4.49 2.68 -2.78
N MET A 35 5.58 2.11 -3.32
CA MET A 35 6.18 0.89 -2.80
C MET A 35 6.64 1.07 -1.34
N PHE A 36 7.35 2.16 -1.04
CA PHE A 36 7.82 2.43 0.33
C PHE A 36 6.67 2.68 1.30
N ARG A 37 5.63 3.41 0.87
CA ARG A 37 4.42 3.59 1.67
C ARG A 37 3.75 2.25 1.98
N LYS A 38 3.58 1.39 0.96
CA LYS A 38 2.96 0.07 1.15
C LYS A 38 3.79 -0.85 2.05
N SER A 39 5.11 -0.80 1.92
CA SER A 39 6.04 -1.53 2.79
C SER A 39 5.90 -1.12 4.26
N ARG A 40 5.75 0.19 4.55
CA ARG A 40 5.49 0.68 5.91
C ARG A 40 4.15 0.19 6.45
N GLU A 41 3.07 0.29 5.67
CA GLU A 41 1.74 -0.21 6.06
C GLU A 41 1.80 -1.70 6.44
N ILE A 42 2.46 -2.52 5.62
CA ILE A 42 2.61 -3.96 5.89
C ILE A 42 3.43 -4.17 7.16
N ALA A 43 4.53 -3.45 7.34
CA ALA A 43 5.36 -3.56 8.54
C ALA A 43 4.56 -3.21 9.82
N GLU A 44 3.72 -2.17 9.77
CA GLU A 44 2.85 -1.77 10.87
C GLU A 44 1.81 -2.85 11.21
N VAL A 45 1.18 -3.45 10.20
CA VAL A 45 0.25 -4.58 10.38
C VAL A 45 0.97 -5.77 11.03
N LEU A 46 2.15 -6.14 10.53
CA LEU A 46 2.93 -7.24 11.09
C LEU A 46 3.35 -6.98 12.55
N LEU A 47 3.74 -5.77 12.89
CA LEU A 47 4.06 -5.36 14.26
C LEU A 47 2.81 -5.47 15.16
N ARG A 48 1.66 -4.96 14.71
CA ARG A 48 0.40 -4.99 15.46
C ARG A 48 -0.04 -6.41 15.79
N HIS A 49 0.22 -7.35 14.88
CA HIS A 49 -0.14 -8.76 15.05
C HIS A 49 0.99 -9.63 15.63
N GLY A 50 2.09 -9.02 16.09
CA GLY A 50 3.18 -9.74 16.77
C GLY A 50 4.07 -10.60 15.86
N TYR A 51 3.95 -10.48 14.54
CA TYR A 51 4.78 -11.20 13.57
C TYR A 51 6.22 -10.71 13.49
N ARG A 52 6.50 -9.55 14.11
CA ARG A 52 7.85 -9.02 14.22
C ARG A 52 8.21 -8.85 15.68
N LYS A 53 9.30 -9.48 16.11
CA LYS A 53 9.89 -9.26 17.44
C LYS A 53 10.20 -7.77 17.60
N PRO A 54 9.70 -7.08 18.64
CA PRO A 54 10.15 -5.74 18.99
C PRO A 54 11.68 -5.72 19.12
N VAL A 55 12.28 -4.54 18.97
CA VAL A 55 13.73 -4.37 19.12
C VAL A 55 14.14 -4.89 20.50
N GLU A 56 14.87 -6.00 20.54
CA GLU A 56 15.43 -6.53 21.79
C GLU A 56 16.72 -5.75 22.09
N VAL A 57 16.82 -5.20 23.30
CA VAL A 57 18.10 -4.65 23.79
C VAL A 57 19.03 -5.83 24.07
N ILE A 58 19.85 -6.19 23.09
CA ILE A 58 20.88 -7.22 23.25
C ILE A 58 22.00 -6.64 24.11
N LYS A 59 22.05 -7.01 25.39
CA LYS A 59 23.21 -6.72 26.24
C LYS A 59 24.38 -7.58 25.76
N ARG A 60 25.36 -6.95 25.09
CA ARG A 60 26.62 -7.60 24.75
C ARG A 60 27.49 -7.64 26.02
N ALA A 61 28.04 -8.82 26.32
CA ALA A 61 28.91 -9.04 27.47
C ALA A 61 30.17 -8.17 27.42
#